data_AF-A0A957CKC1-F1
#
_entry.id   AF-A0A957CKC1-F1
#
_cell.length_a   1.000
_cell.length_b   1.000
_cell.length_c   1.000
_cell.angle_alpha   90.00
_cell.angle_beta   90.00
_cell.angle_gamma   90.00
#
_symmetry.space_group_name_H-M   'P 1'
#
loop_
_entity.id
_entity.type
_entity.pdbx_description
1 polymer ?
#
loop_
_entity_poly.entity_id
_entity_poly.type
_entity_poly.pdbx_seq_one_letter_code
_entity_poly.pdbx_strand_id
1 'polypeptide(L)'
;MTKKRNDLAGGIVLIGLGLLFLVGRIVNLDNWGLLFLPALGAIFMIWGILAREGGLMIPGGIISGIGWGSYLIAGPWALDSALDDGGLFMIVFGIGFMSITLFSLIFAHETHWWALIPGGI
;
A
#
# COMPACT_ATOMS: atom_id res chain seq x y z
N MET A 1 -3.76 17.13 25.35
CA MET A 1 -3.97 18.09 24.22
C MET A 1 -3.40 17.60 22.88
N THR A 2 -3.18 16.30 22.65
CA THR A 2 -2.43 15.81 21.46
C THR A 2 -3.27 15.15 20.36
N LYS A 3 -4.53 14.77 20.63
CA LYS A 3 -5.35 13.96 19.70
C LYS A 3 -5.77 14.72 18.43
N LYS A 4 -6.24 15.97 18.58
CA LYS A 4 -6.75 16.82 17.47
C LYS A 4 -5.73 17.09 16.35
N ARG A 5 -4.43 17.12 16.67
CA ARG A 5 -3.39 17.50 15.70
C ARG A 5 -3.02 16.34 14.78
N ASN A 6 -3.13 15.10 15.25
CA ASN A 6 -2.96 13.90 14.41
C ASN A 6 -4.17 13.70 13.48
N ASP A 7 -5.38 13.96 13.97
CA ASP A 7 -6.60 13.87 13.15
C ASP A 7 -6.58 14.89 11.98
N LEU A 8 -6.11 16.11 12.25
CA LEU A 8 -5.93 17.15 11.23
C LEU A 8 -4.85 16.79 10.21
N ALA A 9 -3.72 16.22 10.65
CA ALA A 9 -2.63 15.82 9.77
C ALA A 9 -3.07 14.69 8.82
N GLY A 10 -3.81 13.68 9.32
CA GLY A 10 -4.38 12.62 8.48
C GLY A 10 -5.39 13.17 7.46
N GLY A 11 -6.25 14.10 7.87
CA GLY A 11 -7.19 14.77 6.97
C GLY A 11 -6.50 15.57 5.86
N ILE A 12 -5.44 16.32 6.19
CA ILE A 12 -4.65 17.10 5.22
C ILE A 12 -3.97 16.18 4.21
N VAL A 13 -3.40 15.05 4.65
CA VAL A 13 -2.78 14.07 3.75
C VAL A 13 -3.82 13.46 2.80
N LEU A 14 -5.00 13.11 3.31
CA LEU A 14 -6.08 12.54 2.50
C LEU A 14 -6.59 13.53 1.44
N ILE A 15 -6.77 14.80 1.83
CA ILE A 15 -7.17 15.87 0.92
C ILE A 15 -6.08 16.13 -0.13
N GLY A 16 -4.81 16.16 0.29
CA GLY A 16 -3.68 16.36 -0.60
C GLY A 16 -3.58 15.26 -1.67
N LEU A 17 -3.75 13.99 -1.28
CA LEU A 17 -3.84 12.88 -2.22
C LEU A 17 -5.02 13.06 -3.16
N GLY A 18 -6.22 13.32 -2.63
CA GLY A 18 -7.42 13.51 -3.44
C GLY A 18 -7.24 14.57 -4.52
N LEU A 19 -6.60 15.70 -4.18
CA LEU A 19 -6.29 16.76 -5.14
C LEU A 19 -5.22 16.34 -6.16
N LEU A 20 -4.17 15.66 -5.73
CA LEU A 20 -3.11 15.20 -6.63
C LEU A 20 -3.65 14.19 -7.66
N PHE A 21 -4.57 13.32 -7.24
CA PHE A 21 -5.26 12.40 -8.14
C PHE A 21 -6.28 13.07 -9.05
N LEU A 22 -7.00 14.08 -8.56
CA LEU A 22 -7.89 14.89 -9.39
C LEU A 22 -7.12 15.54 -10.54
N VAL A 23 -5.94 16.10 -10.24
CA VAL A 23 -5.06 16.68 -11.25
C VAL A 23 -4.53 15.59 -12.20
N GLY A 24 -4.05 14.45 -11.68
CA GLY A 24 -3.59 13.34 -12.51
C GLY A 24 -4.65 12.82 -13.49
N ARG A 25 -5.93 12.81 -13.08
CA ARG A 25 -7.05 12.43 -13.94
C ARG A 25 -7.39 13.50 -14.99
N ILE A 26 -7.28 14.79 -14.67
CA ILE A 26 -7.54 15.88 -15.62
C ILE A 26 -6.51 15.89 -16.75
N VAL A 27 -5.27 15.48 -16.47
CA VAL A 27 -4.16 15.57 -17.43
C VAL A 27 -4.05 14.33 -18.36
N ASN A 28 -4.97 13.35 -18.26
CA ASN A 28 -4.97 12.11 -19.09
C ASN A 28 -3.58 11.43 -19.15
N LEU A 29 -2.91 11.27 -18.01
CA LEU A 29 -1.75 10.40 -17.96
C LEU A 29 -2.24 8.96 -17.81
N ASP A 30 -2.42 8.27 -18.93
CA ASP A 30 -3.05 6.94 -19.04
C ASP A 30 -2.50 5.88 -18.05
N ASN A 31 -1.26 6.06 -17.56
CA ASN A 31 -0.59 5.09 -16.67
C ASN A 31 -0.48 5.52 -15.20
N TRP A 32 -0.81 6.78 -14.85
CA TRP A 32 -0.62 7.30 -13.49
C TRP A 32 -1.75 6.89 -12.53
N GLY A 33 -2.90 6.48 -13.07
CA GLY A 33 -3.98 5.90 -12.27
C GLY A 33 -3.56 4.63 -11.55
N LEU A 34 -2.66 3.83 -12.13
CA LEU A 34 -2.18 2.59 -11.52
C LEU A 34 -1.28 2.83 -10.30
N LEU A 35 -0.59 3.98 -10.23
CA LEU A 35 0.23 4.37 -9.08
C LEU A 35 -0.60 4.85 -7.88
N PHE A 36 -1.92 5.04 -8.05
CA PHE A 36 -2.83 5.42 -6.97
C PHE A 36 -2.78 4.44 -5.80
N LEU A 37 -2.96 3.15 -6.09
CA LEU A 37 -2.96 2.10 -5.08
C LEU A 37 -1.60 2.00 -4.35
N PRO A 38 -0.45 1.86 -5.05
CA PRO A 38 0.86 1.88 -4.40
C PRO A 38 1.09 3.09 -3.50
N ALA A 39 0.73 4.30 -3.97
CA ALA A 39 0.88 5.52 -3.20
C ALA A 39 0.00 5.51 -1.93
N LEU A 40 -1.25 5.08 -2.06
CA LEU A 40 -2.16 4.96 -0.93
C LEU A 40 -1.69 3.91 0.09
N GLY A 41 -1.22 2.77 -0.39
CA GLY A 41 -0.63 1.70 0.44
C GLY A 41 0.61 2.18 1.19
N ALA A 42 1.49 2.91 0.53
CA ALA A 42 2.67 3.53 1.15
C ALA A 42 2.27 4.51 2.26
N ILE A 43 1.20 5.27 2.07
CA ILE A 43 0.73 6.25 3.07
C ILE A 43 0.17 5.57 4.30
N PHE A 44 -0.66 4.53 4.14
CA PHE A 44 -1.12 3.74 5.27
C PHE A 44 0.03 3.03 5.99
N MET A 45 1.02 2.53 5.25
CA MET A 45 2.19 1.88 5.84
C MET A 45 3.04 2.88 6.63
N ILE A 46 3.41 4.02 6.03
CA ILE A 46 4.19 5.08 6.70
C ILE A 46 3.44 5.60 7.92
N TRP A 47 2.14 5.86 7.79
CA TRP A 47 1.33 6.35 8.90
C TRP A 47 1.21 5.30 10.01
N GLY A 48 1.04 4.02 9.68
CA GLY A 48 1.05 2.92 10.64
C GLY A 48 2.37 2.81 11.40
N ILE A 49 3.50 2.97 10.71
CA ILE A 49 4.84 3.00 11.32
C ILE A 49 4.99 4.20 12.27
N LEU A 50 4.60 5.40 11.84
CA LEU A 50 4.70 6.63 12.64
C LEU A 50 3.77 6.61 13.85
N ALA A 51 2.55 6.11 13.70
CA ALA A 51 1.57 5.97 14.77
C ALA A 51 1.86 4.76 15.68
N ARG A 52 2.71 3.82 15.24
CA ARG A 52 2.95 2.52 15.90
C ARG A 52 1.66 1.73 16.12
N GLU A 53 0.73 1.88 15.18
CA GLU A 53 -0.59 1.25 15.18
C GLU A 53 -0.63 0.18 14.09
N GLY A 54 -0.63 -1.09 14.50
CA GLY A 54 -0.64 -2.22 13.57
C GLY A 54 -1.90 -2.27 12.69
N GLY A 55 -3.03 -1.71 13.16
CA GLY A 55 -4.28 -1.64 12.40
C GLY A 55 -4.16 -0.90 11.07
N LEU A 56 -3.24 0.07 10.94
CA LEU A 56 -3.00 0.82 9.71
C LEU A 56 -1.98 0.12 8.78
N MET A 57 -1.13 -0.74 9.34
CA MET A 57 -0.21 -1.56 8.56
C MET A 57 -0.94 -2.63 7.76
N ILE A 58 -2.12 -3.08 8.22
CA ILE A 58 -2.97 -4.05 7.52
C ILE A 58 -3.42 -3.51 6.15
N PRO A 59 -4.18 -2.40 6.05
CA PRO A 59 -4.53 -1.82 4.76
C PRO A 59 -3.29 -1.37 4.00
N GLY A 60 -2.23 -0.91 4.68
CA GLY A 60 -0.95 -0.57 4.06
C GLY A 60 -0.34 -1.72 3.27
N GLY A 61 -0.21 -2.90 3.86
CA GLY A 61 0.36 -4.08 3.21
C GLY A 61 -0.53 -4.62 2.09
N ILE A 62 -1.84 -4.74 2.33
CA ILE A 62 -2.81 -5.25 1.33
C ILE A 62 -2.85 -4.33 0.11
N ILE A 63 -3.04 -3.03 0.32
CA ILE A 63 -3.14 -2.05 -0.77
C ILE A 63 -1.80 -1.93 -1.51
N SER A 64 -0.67 -2.01 -0.80
CA SER A 64 0.65 -2.03 -1.45
C SER A 64 0.85 -3.28 -2.30
N GLY A 65 0.43 -4.46 -1.82
CA GLY A 65 0.50 -5.71 -2.58
C GLY A 65 -0.34 -5.67 -3.85
N ILE A 66 -1.61 -5.24 -3.76
CA ILE A 66 -2.49 -5.09 -4.93
C ILE A 66 -1.96 -4.01 -5.88
N GLY A 67 -1.51 -2.88 -5.33
CA GLY A 67 -0.98 -1.76 -6.10
C GLY A 67 0.25 -2.14 -6.90
N TRP A 68 1.28 -2.65 -6.23
CA TRP A 68 2.51 -3.05 -6.92
C TRP A 68 2.28 -4.25 -7.84
N GLY A 69 1.43 -5.21 -7.45
CA GLY A 69 1.06 -6.33 -8.30
C GLY A 69 0.41 -5.87 -9.60
N SER A 70 -0.61 -5.02 -9.52
CA SER A 70 -1.29 -4.45 -10.70
C SER A 70 -0.37 -3.61 -11.57
N TYR A 71 0.52 -2.81 -10.96
CA TYR A 71 1.48 -2.00 -11.70
C TYR A 71 2.53 -2.85 -12.45
N LEU A 72 2.93 -3.99 -11.90
CA LEU A 72 3.91 -4.88 -12.51
C LEU A 72 3.35 -5.79 -13.61
N ILE A 73 2.03 -5.96 -13.70
CA ILE A 73 1.38 -6.77 -14.75
C ILE A 73 0.67 -5.92 -15.82
N ALA A 74 0.16 -4.75 -15.45
CA ALA A 74 -0.63 -3.89 -16.34
C ALA A 74 -0.03 -2.50 -16.54
N GLY A 75 1.06 -2.19 -15.85
CA GLY A 75 1.73 -0.89 -15.95
C GLY A 75 2.76 -0.83 -17.08
N PRO A 76 3.43 0.32 -17.24
CA PRO A 76 4.49 0.49 -18.24
C PRO A 76 5.73 -0.36 -17.97
N TRP A 77 5.87 -0.91 -16.76
CA TRP A 77 6.89 -1.89 -16.39
C TRP A 77 6.33 -3.32 -16.35
N ALA A 78 5.25 -3.58 -17.09
CA ALA A 78 4.80 -4.93 -17.34
C ALA A 78 5.99 -5.75 -17.84
N LEU A 79 6.39 -6.74 -17.04
CA LEU A 79 7.49 -7.62 -17.41
C LEU A 79 6.94 -8.59 -18.45
N ASP A 80 7.47 -8.56 -19.67
CA ASP A 80 7.34 -9.66 -20.65
C ASP A 80 8.13 -10.88 -20.14
N SER A 81 7.72 -11.39 -18.99
CA SER A 81 8.37 -12.49 -18.29
C SER A 81 7.75 -13.81 -18.73
N ALA A 82 8.55 -14.88 -18.70
CA ALA A 82 8.02 -16.23 -18.87
C ALA A 82 7.11 -16.69 -17.71
N LEU A 83 6.99 -15.86 -16.66
CA LEU A 83 6.08 -16.10 -15.56
C LEU A 83 4.68 -15.65 -15.96
N ASP A 84 3.69 -16.48 -15.64
CA ASP A 84 2.28 -16.12 -15.73
C ASP A 84 1.98 -14.87 -14.89
N ASP A 85 1.25 -13.90 -15.45
CA ASP A 85 0.90 -12.64 -14.78
C ASP A 85 0.22 -12.89 -13.42
N GLY A 86 -0.58 -13.96 -13.34
CA GLY A 86 -1.19 -14.40 -12.10
C GLY A 86 -0.16 -14.80 -11.03
N GLY A 87 0.89 -15.51 -11.42
CA GLY A 87 1.98 -15.91 -10.52
C GLY A 87 2.78 -14.70 -10.01
N LEU A 88 3.14 -13.77 -10.90
CA LEU A 88 3.82 -12.54 -10.49
C LEU A 88 2.96 -11.70 -9.54
N PHE A 89 1.67 -11.56 -9.84
CA PHE A 89 0.73 -10.86 -8.96
C PHE A 89 0.62 -11.52 -7.58
N MET A 90 0.50 -12.86 -7.51
CA MET A 90 0.41 -13.60 -6.24
C MET A 90 1.66 -13.41 -5.38
N ILE A 91 2.87 -13.47 -5.96
CA ILE A 91 4.13 -13.24 -5.23
C ILE A 91 4.15 -11.82 -4.63
N VAL A 92 3.83 -10.80 -5.42
CA VAL A 92 3.84 -9.41 -4.97
C VAL A 92 2.77 -9.16 -3.92
N PHE A 93 1.60 -9.79 -4.08
CA PHE A 93 0.52 -9.75 -3.11
C PHE A 93 0.90 -10.44 -1.79
N GLY A 94 1.55 -11.60 -1.85
CA GLY A 94 2.11 -12.33 -0.70
C GLY A 94 3.17 -11.50 0.04
N ILE A 95 4.06 -10.82 -0.68
CA ILE A 95 5.03 -9.86 -0.12
C ILE A 95 4.29 -8.71 0.59
N GLY A 96 3.20 -8.20 0.00
CA GLY A 96 2.32 -7.22 0.62
C GLY A 96 1.80 -7.68 1.99
N PHE A 97 1.36 -8.94 2.11
CA PHE A 97 0.95 -9.53 3.38
C PHE A 97 2.09 -9.77 4.36
N MET A 98 3.23 -10.32 3.90
CA MET A 98 4.42 -10.48 4.75
C MET A 98 4.87 -9.15 5.35
N SER A 99 4.77 -8.06 4.58
CA SER A 99 5.13 -6.73 5.05
C SER A 99 4.30 -6.31 6.29
N ILE A 100 3.04 -6.71 6.41
CA ILE A 100 2.19 -6.43 7.57
C ILE A 100 2.83 -7.03 8.84
N THR A 101 3.25 -8.29 8.76
CA THR A 101 3.90 -8.98 9.88
C THR A 101 5.24 -8.34 10.18
N LEU A 102 6.06 -8.08 9.17
CA LEU A 102 7.39 -7.49 9.31
C LEU A 102 7.32 -6.11 9.99
N PHE A 103 6.49 -5.20 9.50
CA PHE A 103 6.38 -3.85 10.05
C PHE A 103 5.68 -3.83 11.40
N SER A 104 4.67 -4.69 11.63
CA SER A 104 4.02 -4.78 12.94
C SER A 104 4.95 -5.37 14.01
N LEU A 105 5.81 -6.32 13.64
CA LEU A 105 6.83 -6.87 14.54
C LEU A 105 7.89 -5.84 14.94
N ILE A 106 8.30 -4.96 14.02
CA ILE A 106 9.35 -3.98 14.26
C ILE A 106 8.82 -2.72 14.97
N PHE A 107 7.63 -2.24 14.61
CA PHE A 107 7.17 -0.89 14.99
C PHE A 107 5.89 -0.87 15.83
N ALA A 108 5.04 -1.89 15.77
CA ALA A 108 3.75 -1.89 16.47
C ALA A 108 3.83 -2.57 17.85
N HIS A 109 2.84 -2.28 18.70
CA HIS A 109 2.70 -2.91 20.02
C HIS A 109 2.18 -4.35 19.93
N GLU A 110 1.46 -4.67 18.86
CA GLU A 110 0.89 -6.00 18.60
C GLU A 110 1.35 -6.51 17.23
N THR A 111 1.85 -7.74 17.22
CA THR A 111 2.36 -8.39 16.01
C THR A 111 1.26 -9.18 15.32
N HIS A 112 1.08 -8.94 14.02
CA HIS A 112 0.00 -9.53 13.23
C HIS A 112 0.44 -10.81 12.50
N TRP A 113 0.77 -11.86 13.27
CA TRP A 113 1.28 -13.14 12.74
C TRP A 113 0.36 -13.83 11.72
N TRP A 114 -0.95 -13.58 11.80
CA TRP A 114 -1.92 -14.15 10.88
C TRP A 114 -1.64 -13.75 9.42
N ALA A 115 -0.99 -12.61 9.17
CA ALA A 115 -0.70 -12.13 7.82
C ALA A 115 0.33 -13.00 7.09
N LEU A 116 1.09 -13.86 7.78
CA LEU A 116 1.95 -14.85 7.13
C LEU A 116 1.17 -15.97 6.42
N ILE A 117 -0.08 -16.24 6.84
CA ILE A 117 -0.91 -17.28 6.21
C ILE A 117 -1.20 -16.91 4.74
N PRO A 118 -1.80 -15.76 4.42
CA PRO A 118 -1.93 -15.30 3.04
C PRO A 118 -0.60 -14.82 2.44
N GLY A 119 0.42 -14.52 3.26
CA GLY A 119 1.75 -14.16 2.75
C GLY A 119 2.55 -15.32 2.15
N GLY A 120 2.13 -16.57 2.39
CA GLY A 120 2.80 -17.78 1.89
C GLY A 120 2.18 -18.40 0.64
N ILE A 121 1.22 -17.71 0.00
CA ILE A 121 0.65 -18.11 -1.30
C ILE A 121 1.65 -17.87 -2.44
#